data_AF-U7NJQ3-F1
#
_entry.id   AF-U7NJQ3-F1
#
_cell.length_a   1.000
_cell.length_b   1.000
_cell.length_c   1.000
_cell.angle_alpha   90.00
_cell.angle_beta   90.00
_cell.angle_gamma   90.00
#
_symmetry.space_group_name_H-M   'P 1'
#
loop_
_entity.id
_entity.type
_entity.pdbx_description
1 polymer ?
#
loop_
_entity_poly.entity_id
_entity_poly.type
_entity_poly.pdbx_seq_one_letter_code
_entity_poly.pdbx_strand_id
1 'polypeptide(L)' 'MTALDGELQMIRLKSLEKRLGVSSSTIYNKLNPASQYYDPEFPKQIKLGGGAVAWIEAEINEWLKSQIKKSRM' A
#
# COMPACT_ATOMS: atom_id res chain seq x y z
N MET A 1 3.27 -25.91 -2.24
CA MET A 1 3.42 -25.01 -3.42
C MET A 1 3.72 -23.65 -2.84
N THR A 2 4.98 -23.23 -2.94
CA THR A 2 5.75 -22.67 -1.83
C THR A 2 5.92 -21.16 -1.93
N ALA A 3 5.41 -20.46 -0.92
CA ALA A 3 5.86 -19.25 -0.21
C ALA A 3 7.06 -18.40 -0.69
N LEU A 4 7.27 -18.15 -1.99
CA LEU A 4 8.20 -17.12 -2.48
C LEU A 4 7.56 -16.12 -3.46
N ASP A 5 6.38 -16.41 -3.99
CA ASP A 5 5.75 -15.55 -5.00
C ASP A 5 5.31 -14.17 -4.48
N GLY A 6 4.97 -14.06 -3.19
CA GLY A 6 4.41 -12.85 -2.59
C GLY A 6 5.40 -11.69 -2.39
N GLU A 7 6.71 -11.93 -2.49
CA GLU A 7 7.72 -10.89 -2.31
C GLU A 7 7.93 -10.04 -3.57
N LEU A 8 7.69 -10.62 -4.75
CA LEU A 8 7.88 -9.95 -6.04
C LEU A 8 6.56 -9.58 -6.74
N GLN A 9 5.42 -9.74 -6.06
CA GLN A 9 4.13 -9.32 -6.61
C GLN A 9 3.94 -7.80 -6.51
N MET A 10 3.34 -7.23 -7.55
CA MET A 10 2.89 -5.86 -7.57
C MET A 10 1.36 -5.79 -7.47
N ILE A 11 0.84 -4.94 -6.58
CA ILE A 11 -0.58 -4.70 -6.42
C ILE A 11 -0.99 -3.39 -7.10
N ARG A 12 -2.00 -3.45 -7.98
CA ARG A 12 -2.58 -2.27 -8.64
C ARG A 12 -3.51 -1.51 -7.70
N LEU A 13 -3.71 -0.22 -7.95
CA LEU A 13 -4.57 0.65 -7.14
C LEU A 13 -5.94 0.05 -6.85
N LYS A 14 -6.64 -0.48 -7.86
CA LYS A 14 -7.98 -1.07 -7.69
C LYS A 14 -7.99 -2.29 -6.77
N SER A 15 -6.94 -3.11 -6.81
CA SER A 15 -6.78 -4.25 -5.91
C SER A 15 -6.39 -3.78 -4.51
N LEU A 16 -5.56 -2.74 -4.41
CA LEU A 16 -5.17 -2.14 -3.14
C LEU A 16 -6.36 -1.49 -2.42
N GLU A 17 -7.25 -0.79 -3.14
CA GLU A 17 -8.51 -0.25 -2.63
C GLU A 17 -9.35 -1.35 -1.97
N LYS A 18 -9.54 -2.48 -2.66
CA LYS A 18 -10.28 -3.64 -2.13
C LYS A 18 -9.60 -4.26 -0.92
N ARG A 19 -8.28 -4.40 -0.95
CA ARG A 19 -7.50 -5.01 0.14
C ARG A 19 -7.54 -4.17 1.41
N LEU A 20 -7.39 -2.86 1.29
CA LEU A 20 -7.37 -1.94 2.42
C LEU A 20 -8.77 -1.51 2.87
N GLY A 21 -9.81 -1.75 2.05
CA GLY A 21 -11.18 -1.32 2.33
C GLY A 21 -11.35 0.20 2.28
N VAL A 22 -10.50 0.91 1.53
CA VAL A 22 -10.51 2.38 1.42
C VAL A 22 -10.50 2.84 -0.03
N SER A 23 -10.95 4.07 -0.25
CA SER A 23 -10.94 4.70 -1.58
C SER A 23 -9.53 5.10 -2.03
N SER A 24 -9.34 5.17 -3.35
CA SER A 24 -8.12 5.68 -3.98
C SER A 24 -7.70 7.07 -3.47
N SER A 25 -8.65 7.98 -3.26
CA SER A 25 -8.35 9.29 -2.66
C SER A 25 -7.74 9.16 -1.27
N THR A 26 -8.19 8.20 -0.46
CA THR A 26 -7.61 7.92 0.86
C THR A 26 -6.19 7.39 0.75
N ILE A 27 -5.91 6.52 -0.23
CA ILE A 27 -4.56 6.01 -0.52
C ILE A 27 -3.63 7.17 -0.92
N TYR A 28 -4.06 8.06 -1.81
CA TYR A 28 -3.26 9.22 -2.19
C TYR A 28 -3.07 10.23 -1.06
N ASN A 29 -4.06 10.39 -0.17
CA ASN A 29 -3.92 11.20 1.02
C ASN A 29 -2.80 10.68 1.95
N LYS A 30 -2.67 9.35 2.08
CA LYS A 30 -1.56 8.75 2.84
C LYS A 30 -0.18 9.07 2.27
N LEU A 31 -0.10 9.29 0.95
CA LEU A 31 1.16 9.61 0.26
C LEU A 31 1.49 11.11 0.25
N ASN A 32 0.52 11.99 0.52
CA ASN A 32 0.69 13.43 0.38
C ASN A 32 1.11 14.07 1.72
N PRO A 33 2.33 14.63 1.85
CA PRO A 33 2.81 15.26 3.08
C PRO A 33 1.97 16.44 3.58
N ALA A 34 1.19 17.07 2.69
CA ALA A 34 0.29 18.15 3.06
C ALA A 34 -1.08 17.66 3.57
N SER A 35 -1.37 16.36 3.48
CA SER A 35 -2.62 15.78 3.97
C SER A 35 -2.55 15.50 5.47
N GLN A 36 -3.64 15.75 6.19
CA GLN A 36 -3.78 15.34 7.59
C GLN A 36 -3.67 13.81 7.79
N TYR A 37 -3.88 13.03 6.72
CA TYR A 37 -3.80 11.58 6.72
C TYR A 37 -2.46 11.06 6.19
N TYR A 38 -1.47 11.95 6.00
CA TYR A 38 -0.13 11.56 5.58
C TYR A 38 0.43 10.49 6.50
N ASP A 39 0.95 9.43 5.91
CA ASP A 39 1.60 8.35 6.62
C ASP A 39 2.98 8.13 6.00
N PRO A 40 4.07 8.60 6.65
CA PRO A 40 5.42 8.47 6.12
C PRO A 40 5.89 7.01 6.03
N GLU A 41 5.24 6.08 6.73
CA GLU A 41 5.51 4.65 6.67
C GLU A 41 4.68 3.93 5.60
N PHE A 42 3.71 4.62 4.98
CA PHE A 42 2.90 4.01 3.93
C PHE A 42 3.74 3.74 2.67
N PRO A 43 3.69 2.53 2.08
CA PRO A 43 4.52 2.18 0.94
C PRO A 43 4.32 3.10 -0.26
N LYS A 44 5.43 3.46 -0.90
CA LYS A 44 5.43 4.36 -2.05
C LYS A 44 5.03 3.61 -3.32
N GLN A 45 4.34 4.31 -4.21
CA GLN A 45 3.97 3.75 -5.51
C GLN A 45 5.17 3.64 -6.46
N ILE A 46 5.20 2.57 -7.24
CA ILE A 46 6.11 2.33 -8.36
C ILE A 46 5.38 2.71 -9.66
N LYS A 47 6.03 3.51 -10.50
CA LYS A 47 5.55 3.84 -11.84
C LYS A 47 5.94 2.72 -12.82
N LEU A 48 4.96 2.15 -13.51
CA LEU A 48 5.17 1.07 -14.49
C LEU A 48 5.16 1.56 -15.95
N GLY A 49 5.05 2.87 -16.16
CA GLY A 49 4.91 3.48 -17.48
C GLY A 49 3.45 3.67 -17.91
N GLY A 50 3.21 4.53 -18.91
CA GLY A 50 1.87 4.78 -19.45
C GLY A 50 0.86 5.34 -18.45
N GLY A 51 1.31 6.05 -17.42
CA GLY A 51 0.47 6.53 -16.31
C GLY A 51 0.05 5.44 -15.31
N ALA A 52 0.47 4.20 -15.53
CA ALA A 52 0.11 3.08 -14.67
C ALA A 52 1.04 3.02 -13.44
N VAL A 53 0.46 2.75 -12.27
CA VAL A 53 1.16 2.64 -10.99
C VAL A 53 0.83 1.34 -10.28
N ALA A 54 1.71 0.91 -9.38
CA ALA A 54 1.52 -0.24 -8.51
C ALA A 54 2.31 -0.07 -7.20
N TRP A 55 2.13 -0.99 -6.25
CA TRP A 55 2.89 -1.08 -5.01
C TRP A 55 3.47 -2.47 -4.88
N ILE A 56 4.58 -2.63 -4.15
CA ILE A 56 5.09 -3.96 -3.81
C ILE A 56 4.16 -4.56 -2.76
N GLU A 57 3.68 -5.78 -3.01
CA GLU A 57 2.75 -6.45 -2.10
C GLU A 57 3.36 -6.70 -0.72
N ALA A 58 4.64 -7.08 -0.66
CA ALA A 58 5.36 -7.29 0.59
C ALA A 58 5.38 -6.04 1.48
N GLU A 59 5.70 -4.86 0.91
CA GLU A 59 5.72 -3.60 1.67
C GLU A 59 4.33 -3.28 2.24
N ILE A 60 3.26 -3.52 1.47
CA ILE A 60 1.88 -3.33 1.94
C ILE A 60 1.55 -4.29 3.10
N ASN A 61 2.01 -5.53 3.03
CA ASN A 61 1.83 -6.50 4.11
C ASN A 61 2.57 -6.08 5.39
N GLU A 62 3.80 -5.58 5.26
CA GLU A 62 4.59 -5.08 6.38
C GLU A 62 3.94 -3.87 7.04
N TRP A 63 3.46 -2.92 6.23
CA TRP A 63 2.71 -1.78 6.73
C TRP A 63 1.41 -2.22 7.44
N LEU A 64 0.64 -3.16 6.88
CA LEU A 64 -0.56 -3.69 7.54
C LEU A 64 -0.24 -4.33 8.90
N LYS A 65 0.86 -5.10 9.00
CA LYS A 65 1.33 -5.65 10.27
C LYS A 65 1.66 -4.55 11.28
N SER A 66 2.30 -3.47 10.84
CA SER A 66 2.60 -2.32 11.72
C SER A 66 1.33 -1.62 12.20
N GLN A 67 0.32 -1.45 11.34
CA GLN A 67 -0.99 -0.88 11.73
C GLN A 67 -1.72 -1.77 12.75
N ILE A 68 -1.72 -3.09 12.56
CA ILE A 68 -2.31 -4.04 13.52
C ILE A 68 -1.62 -3.92 14.89
N LYS A 69 -0.28 -3.82 14.89
CA LYS A 69 0.49 -3.63 16.12
C LYS A 69 0.11 -2.31 16.80
N LYS A 70 0.09 -1.20 16.06
CA LYS A 70 -0.32 0.13 16.58
C LYS A 70 -1.74 0.13 17.16
N SER A 71 -2.67 -0.58 16.52
CA SER A 71 -4.08 -0.63 16.94
C SER A 71 -4.33 -1.49 18.19
N ARG A 72 -3.41 -2.38 18.56
CA ARG A 72 -3.58 -3.35 19.66
C ARG A 72 -2.63 -3.11 20.83
N MET A 73 -1.78 -2.08 20.73
CA MET A 73 -0.92 -1.62 21.81
C MET A 73 -1.60 -0.53 22.64
#